data_AF-A0A8J4U6R4-F1
#
_entry.id   AF-A0A8J4U6R4-F1
#
_cell.length_a   1.000
_cell.length_b   1.000
_cell.length_c   1.000
_cell.angle_alpha   90.00
_cell.angle_beta   90.00
_cell.angle_gamma   90.00
#
_symmetry.space_group_name_H-M   'P 1'
#
loop_
_entity.id
_entity.type
_entity.pdbx_description
1 polymer ?
#
loop_
_entity_poly.entity_id
_entity_poly.type
_entity_poly.pdbx_seq_one_letter_code
_entity_poly.pdbx_strand_id
1 'polypeptide(L)'
;MDHAEDYKSPFSFDQGLNTNYLYLSTTEGFTPPSSPALPCRDAQRPDSIPEVGEDAASSVQPDSSTALTEDEQEELRSELVKVEEEIQTLTQVLASKERHLAEIKRKLGITPLNELRQNMSRSWQEVTTSTAYKRTSETLSQAGQKATAAFSSVSTAIGRKLEDVRNTPTFKSFEEKVESIK
;
A
#
# COMPACT_ATOMS: atom_id res chain seq x y z
N MET A 1 23.91 -17.14 31.61
CA MET A 1 22.93 -16.05 31.78
C MET A 1 23.58 -14.83 31.15
N ASP A 2 23.42 -14.64 29.85
CA ASP A 2 23.98 -13.48 29.15
C ASP A 2 23.04 -12.29 29.34
N HIS A 3 23.61 -11.16 29.73
CA HIS A 3 22.91 -9.91 29.93
C HIS A 3 22.49 -9.35 28.55
N ALA A 4 21.19 -9.12 28.36
CA ALA A 4 20.70 -8.43 27.19
C ALA A 4 21.15 -6.96 27.26
N GLU A 5 22.13 -6.58 26.44
CA GLU A 5 22.43 -5.18 26.21
C GLU A 5 21.29 -4.56 25.40
N ASP A 6 20.54 -3.67 26.03
CA ASP A 6 19.48 -2.92 25.37
C ASP A 6 20.09 -2.05 24.26
N TYR A 7 19.85 -2.44 23.01
CA TYR A 7 20.32 -1.72 21.83
C TYR A 7 19.81 -0.28 21.86
N LYS A 8 20.75 0.68 21.83
CA LYS A 8 20.44 2.10 21.74
C LYS A 8 20.73 2.60 20.34
N SER A 9 19.68 3.08 19.65
CA SER A 9 19.78 3.63 18.30
C SER A 9 20.82 4.76 18.24
N PRO A 10 21.79 4.72 17.31
CA PRO A 10 22.73 5.82 17.09
C PRO A 10 22.05 7.03 16.42
N PHE A 11 20.80 6.88 15.99
CA PHE A 11 20.00 7.95 15.38
C PHE A 11 19.00 8.52 16.39
N SER A 12 19.07 9.83 16.60
CA SER A 12 18.13 10.61 17.40
C SER A 12 16.90 10.95 16.57
N PHE A 13 15.78 10.25 16.78
CA PHE A 13 14.54 10.48 16.03
C PHE A 13 13.80 11.77 16.45
N ASP A 14 14.14 12.32 17.61
CA ASP A 14 13.59 13.60 18.09
C ASP A 14 14.25 14.81 17.41
N GLN A 15 15.38 14.61 16.74
CA GLN A 15 16.10 15.62 15.99
C GLN A 15 15.58 15.58 14.55
N GLY A 16 14.65 16.48 14.23
CA GLY A 16 13.95 16.51 12.94
C GLY A 16 14.88 16.34 11.73
N LEU A 17 14.37 15.70 10.68
CA LEU A 17 15.13 15.40 9.47
C LEU A 17 15.58 16.71 8.79
N ASN A 18 16.84 16.77 8.37
CA ASN A 18 17.36 17.92 7.64
C ASN A 18 16.72 17.97 6.25
N THR A 19 15.77 18.90 6.08
CA THR A 19 15.00 19.07 4.85
C THR A 19 15.81 19.66 3.70
N ASN A 20 17.04 20.13 3.93
CA ASN A 20 17.93 20.54 2.84
C ASN A 20 18.44 19.34 2.02
N TYR A 21 18.28 18.11 2.54
CA TYR A 21 18.58 16.87 1.82
C TYR A 21 17.34 16.24 1.17
N LEU A 22 16.17 16.89 1.23
CA LEU A 22 15.00 16.48 0.45
C LEU A 22 15.20 16.91 -1.01
N TYR A 23 15.58 15.95 -1.85
CA TYR A 23 15.78 16.11 -3.29
C TYR A 23 14.45 16.22 -4.06
N LEU A 24 13.49 16.99 -3.54
CA LEU A 24 12.13 17.11 -4.07
C LEU A 24 11.58 18.54 -3.99
N SER A 25 12.42 19.54 -4.27
CA SER A 25 11.98 20.92 -4.50
C SER A 25 12.56 21.43 -5.80
N THR A 26 11.70 21.82 -6.74
CA THR A 26 12.06 22.50 -8.01
C THR A 26 12.41 23.97 -7.80
N THR A 27 12.94 24.34 -6.63
CA THR A 27 13.42 25.69 -6.36
C THR A 27 14.91 25.72 -6.69
N GLU A 28 15.24 26.36 -7.81
CA GLU A 28 16.62 26.70 -8.16
C GLU A 28 17.33 27.31 -6.95
N GLY A 29 18.47 26.74 -6.57
CA GLY A 29 19.24 27.26 -5.46
C GLY A 29 20.37 26.37 -5.00
N PHE A 30 21.48 26.44 -5.72
CA PHE A 30 22.83 26.12 -5.27
C PHE A 30 23.15 24.64 -4.99
N THR A 31 23.60 23.94 -6.04
CA THR A 31 24.36 22.69 -5.89
C THR A 31 25.76 22.99 -5.32
N PRO A 32 26.24 22.25 -4.30
CA PRO A 32 27.62 22.33 -3.83
C PRO A 32 28.62 21.89 -4.92
N PRO A 33 29.89 22.35 -4.89
CA PRO A 33 30.80 22.37 -6.05
C PRO A 33 31.41 21.01 -6.46
N SER A 34 30.76 19.88 -6.15
CA SER A 34 31.33 18.54 -6.42
C SER A 34 30.38 17.58 -7.15
N SER A 35 29.64 18.04 -8.17
CA SER A 35 28.96 17.13 -9.10
C SER A 35 28.97 17.66 -10.55
N PRO A 36 29.03 16.78 -11.57
CA PRO A 36 29.21 17.18 -12.96
C PRO A 36 27.90 17.78 -13.49
N ALA A 37 27.95 19.01 -13.97
CA ALA A 37 26.81 19.65 -14.64
C ALA A 37 26.66 19.08 -16.07
N LEU A 38 25.48 18.55 -16.40
CA LEU A 38 25.03 18.42 -17.78
C LEU A 38 23.98 19.51 -18.04
N PRO A 39 24.16 20.39 -19.05
CA PRO A 39 23.14 21.35 -19.41
C PRO A 39 22.01 20.65 -20.19
N CYS A 40 20.79 20.63 -19.64
CA CYS A 40 19.59 20.31 -20.40
C CYS A 40 19.32 21.44 -21.40
N ARG A 41 19.37 21.11 -22.69
CA ARG A 41 19.01 22.02 -23.78
C ARG A 41 17.60 21.68 -24.27
N ASP A 42 16.74 22.68 -24.16
CA ASP A 42 15.34 22.69 -24.56
C ASP A 42 15.07 22.32 -26.03
N ALA A 43 13.88 21.74 -26.20
CA ALA A 43 12.91 21.99 -27.27
C ALA A 43 13.20 21.57 -28.74
N GLN A 44 12.27 20.73 -29.22
CA GLN A 44 11.58 20.78 -30.51
C GLN A 44 12.25 20.22 -31.79
N ARG A 45 11.66 19.13 -32.30
CA ARG A 45 11.64 18.65 -33.71
C ARG A 45 10.23 18.99 -34.26
N PRO A 46 10.02 19.54 -35.48
CA PRO A 46 10.20 18.89 -36.81
C PRO A 46 10.79 19.87 -37.87
N ASP A 47 11.25 19.55 -39.09
CA ASP A 47 10.66 18.89 -40.26
C ASP A 47 11.75 18.64 -41.34
N SER A 48 11.42 17.78 -42.31
CA SER A 48 12.12 17.34 -43.54
C SER A 48 12.79 18.44 -44.41
N ILE A 49 13.81 18.11 -45.25
CA ILE A 49 13.89 18.07 -46.76
C ILE A 49 15.29 17.54 -47.18
N PRO A 50 15.46 16.68 -48.23
CA PRO A 50 16.73 16.07 -48.64
C PRO A 50 17.46 16.88 -49.74
N GLU A 51 18.79 16.87 -49.78
CA GLU A 51 19.56 17.36 -50.94
C GLU A 51 20.83 16.53 -51.18
N VAL A 52 20.88 15.93 -52.36
CA VAL A 52 21.96 15.11 -52.93
C VAL A 52 22.94 16.03 -53.65
N GLY A 53 24.25 15.83 -53.46
CA GLY A 53 25.33 16.43 -54.26
C GLY A 53 26.66 16.37 -53.48
N GLU A 54 27.51 15.38 -53.72
CA GLU A 54 28.62 15.40 -54.67
C GLU A 54 29.89 16.13 -54.16
N ASP A 55 30.81 15.30 -53.68
CA ASP A 55 32.28 15.36 -53.83
C ASP A 55 33.01 16.73 -53.78
N ALA A 56 33.70 16.98 -52.66
CA ALA A 56 34.90 17.83 -52.63
C ALA A 56 35.73 17.55 -51.37
N ALA A 57 36.88 16.91 -51.54
CA ALA A 57 37.90 16.73 -50.52
C ALA A 57 38.44 18.08 -50.01
N SER A 58 38.41 18.32 -48.70
CA SER A 58 39.32 19.27 -48.05
C SER A 58 39.51 18.94 -46.57
N SER A 59 40.60 18.21 -46.33
CA SER A 59 41.44 18.21 -45.14
C SER A 59 41.19 19.35 -44.13
N VAL A 60 40.65 19.01 -42.95
CA VAL A 60 41.06 19.58 -41.66
C VAL A 60 40.86 18.49 -40.59
N GLN A 61 41.93 17.76 -40.27
CA GLN A 61 42.22 17.40 -38.88
C GLN A 61 43.36 18.30 -38.41
N PRO A 62 43.28 18.77 -37.16
CA PRO A 62 44.27 18.31 -36.20
C PRO A 62 43.58 17.70 -34.98
N ASP A 63 43.92 16.44 -34.69
CA ASP A 63 44.40 15.91 -33.39
C ASP A 63 43.73 16.48 -32.12
N SER A 64 43.14 15.74 -31.19
CA SER A 64 43.52 14.44 -30.64
C SER A 64 42.45 14.03 -29.61
N SER A 65 41.91 12.82 -29.71
CA SER A 65 41.30 12.13 -28.56
C SER A 65 41.54 10.65 -28.80
N THR A 66 42.78 10.24 -28.49
CA THR A 66 43.27 8.86 -28.45
C THR A 66 42.95 8.02 -29.68
N ALA A 67 43.82 8.08 -30.69
CA ALA A 67 44.13 6.87 -31.41
C ALA A 67 44.79 5.93 -30.39
N LEU A 68 43.95 5.19 -29.66
CA LEU A 68 44.41 4.03 -28.89
C LEU A 68 45.22 3.19 -29.86
N THR A 69 46.38 2.74 -29.41
CA THR A 69 47.21 1.84 -30.22
C THR A 69 46.33 0.65 -30.60
N GLU A 70 46.45 0.11 -31.82
CA GLU A 70 45.55 -0.93 -32.33
C GLU A 70 45.43 -2.12 -31.35
N ASP A 71 46.53 -2.43 -30.67
CA ASP A 71 46.63 -3.41 -29.58
C ASP A 71 45.78 -3.05 -28.34
N GLU A 72 45.79 -1.79 -27.89
CA GLU A 72 44.98 -1.33 -26.73
C GLU A 72 43.48 -1.34 -27.06
N GLN A 73 43.12 -1.05 -28.31
CA GLN A 73 41.74 -1.11 -28.76
C GLN A 73 41.21 -2.57 -28.78
N GLU A 74 42.06 -3.52 -29.17
CA GLU A 74 41.72 -4.94 -29.13
C GLU A 74 41.60 -5.46 -27.68
N GLU A 75 42.50 -5.05 -26.78
CA GLU A 75 42.43 -5.39 -25.36
C GLU A 75 41.12 -4.92 -24.73
N LEU A 76 40.72 -3.66 -24.95
CA LEU A 76 39.45 -3.13 -24.45
C LEU A 76 38.22 -3.87 -25.01
N ARG A 77 38.26 -4.32 -26.27
CA ARG A 77 37.19 -5.16 -26.83
C ARG A 77 37.12 -6.50 -26.12
N SER A 78 38.26 -7.11 -25.82
CA SER A 78 38.30 -8.37 -25.08
C SER A 78 37.77 -8.22 -23.66
N GLU A 79 38.13 -7.13 -22.97
CA GLU A 79 37.66 -6.82 -21.63
C GLU A 79 36.16 -6.52 -21.62
N LEU A 80 35.66 -5.77 -22.61
CA LEU A 80 34.23 -5.52 -22.77
C LEU A 80 33.43 -6.82 -22.87
N VAL A 81 33.85 -7.74 -23.75
CA VAL A 81 33.19 -9.06 -23.91
C VAL A 81 33.21 -9.83 -22.60
N LYS A 82 34.35 -9.85 -21.91
CA LYS A 82 34.47 -10.52 -20.61
C LYS A 82 33.53 -9.93 -19.56
N VAL A 83 33.44 -8.61 -19.47
CA VAL A 83 32.53 -7.91 -18.54
C VAL A 83 31.07 -8.20 -18.90
N GLU A 84 30.72 -8.26 -20.18
CA GLU A 84 29.37 -8.64 -20.64
C GLU A 84 29.01 -10.07 -20.21
N GLU A 85 29.94 -11.02 -20.34
CA GLU A 85 29.77 -12.40 -19.86
C GLU A 85 29.62 -12.49 -18.33
N GLU A 86 30.41 -11.72 -17.58
CA GLU A 86 30.28 -11.62 -16.12
C GLU A 86 28.93 -11.04 -15.72
N ILE A 87 28.45 -9.96 -16.37
CA ILE A 87 27.12 -9.38 -16.13
C ILE A 87 26.04 -10.43 -16.39
N GLN A 88 26.14 -11.17 -17.48
CA GLN A 88 25.19 -12.21 -17.83
C GLN A 88 25.18 -13.33 -16.77
N THR A 89 26.37 -13.78 -16.37
CA THR A 89 26.56 -14.80 -15.34
C THR A 89 25.99 -14.33 -14.00
N LEU A 90 26.30 -13.11 -13.57
CA LEU A 90 25.81 -12.53 -12.32
C LEU A 90 24.29 -12.42 -12.34
N THR A 91 23.70 -11.99 -13.45
CA THR A 91 22.23 -11.94 -13.63
C THR A 91 21.60 -13.32 -13.46
N GLN A 92 22.19 -14.36 -14.04
CA GLN A 92 21.72 -15.73 -13.88
C GLN A 92 21.84 -16.23 -12.44
N VAL A 93 22.95 -15.93 -11.77
CA VAL A 93 23.16 -16.25 -10.35
C VAL A 93 22.13 -15.54 -9.47
N LEU A 94 21.84 -14.27 -9.75
CA LEU A 94 20.84 -13.47 -9.02
C LEU A 94 19.45 -14.08 -9.18
N ALA A 95 19.03 -14.38 -10.41
CA ALA A 95 17.77 -15.06 -10.67
C ALA A 95 17.69 -16.44 -9.99
N SER A 96 18.81 -17.19 -9.92
CA SER A 96 18.88 -18.45 -9.17
C SER A 96 18.68 -18.23 -7.67
N LYS A 97 19.32 -17.21 -7.08
CA LYS A 97 19.18 -16.84 -5.67
C LYS A 97 17.77 -16.34 -5.34
N GLU A 98 17.14 -15.58 -6.22
CA GLU A 98 15.75 -15.13 -6.06
C GLU A 98 14.78 -16.31 -6.01
N ARG A 99 14.95 -17.29 -6.90
CA ARG A 99 14.17 -18.54 -6.85
C ARG A 99 14.41 -19.31 -5.56
N HIS A 100 15.66 -19.41 -5.11
CA HIS A 100 16.00 -20.08 -3.85
C HIS A 100 15.39 -19.38 -2.63
N LEU A 101 15.42 -18.04 -2.62
CA LEU A 101 14.77 -17.22 -1.60
C LEU A 101 13.25 -17.45 -1.60
N ALA A 102 12.62 -17.47 -2.78
CA ALA A 102 11.20 -17.77 -2.91
C ALA A 102 10.86 -19.17 -2.40
N GLU A 103 11.72 -20.16 -2.66
CA GLU A 103 11.58 -21.52 -2.17
C GLU A 103 11.71 -21.61 -0.64
N ILE A 104 12.70 -20.93 -0.05
CA ILE A 104 12.85 -20.83 1.41
C ILE A 104 11.62 -20.16 2.03
N LYS A 105 11.17 -19.03 1.47
CA LYS A 105 9.95 -18.32 1.90
C LYS A 105 8.73 -19.23 1.88
N ARG A 106 8.56 -20.01 0.80
CA ARG A 106 7.50 -21.02 0.68
C ARG A 106 7.61 -22.09 1.77
N LYS A 107 8.80 -22.66 2.01
CA LYS A 107 9.05 -23.66 3.05
C LYS A 107 8.79 -23.13 4.46
N LEU A 108 9.09 -21.86 4.71
CA LEU A 108 8.78 -21.17 5.97
C LEU A 108 7.32 -20.71 6.06
N GLY A 109 6.50 -20.91 5.02
CA GLY A 109 5.12 -20.46 4.97
C GLY A 109 4.94 -18.94 4.74
N ILE A 110 6.02 -18.20 4.49
CA ILE A 110 6.04 -16.77 4.15
C ILE A 110 5.70 -16.63 2.66
N THR A 111 4.45 -16.94 2.32
CA THR A 111 3.94 -16.81 0.95
C THR A 111 3.13 -15.51 0.87
N PRO A 112 3.17 -14.75 -0.24
CA PRO A 112 2.42 -13.49 -0.37
C PRO A 112 0.93 -13.61 0.02
N LEU A 113 0.30 -14.76 -0.32
CA LEU A 113 -1.08 -15.05 0.06
C LEU A 113 -1.26 -15.27 1.57
N ASN A 114 -0.31 -15.91 2.24
CA ASN A 114 -0.37 -16.13 3.69
C ASN A 114 -0.17 -14.81 4.45
N GLU A 115 0.73 -13.94 3.98
CA GLU A 115 0.92 -12.59 4.53
C GLU A 115 -0.34 -11.73 4.37
N LEU A 116 -0.98 -11.77 3.18
CA LEU A 116 -2.25 -11.09 2.94
C LEU A 116 -3.34 -11.62 3.87
N ARG A 117 -3.50 -12.95 3.96
CA ARG A 117 -4.51 -13.57 4.83
C ARG A 117 -4.30 -13.14 6.28
N GLN A 118 -3.07 -13.18 6.76
CA GLN A 118 -2.74 -12.78 8.13
C GLN A 118 -2.97 -11.29 8.38
N ASN A 119 -2.62 -10.41 7.45
CA ASN A 119 -2.91 -8.98 7.56
C ASN A 119 -4.42 -8.74 7.62
N MET A 120 -5.20 -9.33 6.70
CA MET A 120 -6.66 -9.19 6.70
C MET A 120 -7.30 -9.77 7.96
N SER A 121 -6.86 -10.94 8.44
CA SER A 121 -7.34 -11.50 9.71
C SER A 121 -7.03 -10.59 10.89
N ARG A 122 -5.82 -10.02 10.95
CA ARG A 122 -5.44 -9.06 11.99
C ARG A 122 -6.28 -7.79 11.91
N SER A 123 -6.38 -7.15 10.74
CA SER A 123 -7.17 -5.94 10.57
C SER A 123 -8.65 -6.17 10.85
N TRP A 124 -9.21 -7.33 10.48
CA TRP A 124 -10.58 -7.70 10.81
C TRP A 124 -10.78 -7.89 12.32
N GLN A 125 -9.86 -8.61 12.97
CA GLN A 125 -9.86 -8.75 14.42
C GLN A 125 -9.72 -7.40 15.12
N GLU A 126 -8.86 -6.52 14.62
CA GLU A 126 -8.65 -5.18 15.15
C GLU A 126 -9.93 -4.33 15.04
N VAL A 127 -10.63 -4.40 13.91
CA VAL A 127 -11.92 -3.70 13.74
C VAL A 127 -13.00 -4.25 14.68
N THR A 128 -13.13 -5.58 14.80
CA THR A 128 -14.15 -6.20 15.67
C THR A 128 -13.81 -6.07 17.16
N THR A 129 -12.54 -5.98 17.52
CA THR A 129 -12.10 -5.79 18.90
C THR A 129 -12.00 -4.31 19.29
N SER A 130 -12.00 -3.41 18.31
CA SER A 130 -11.94 -1.97 18.50
C SER A 130 -13.05 -1.49 19.42
N THR A 131 -12.68 -0.58 20.32
CA THR A 131 -13.57 0.05 21.28
C THR A 131 -14.76 0.73 20.60
N ALA A 132 -14.59 1.28 19.39
CA ALA A 132 -15.68 1.89 18.64
C ALA A 132 -16.72 0.86 18.16
N TYR A 133 -16.26 -0.27 17.60
CA TYR A 133 -17.14 -1.36 17.19
C TYR A 133 -17.79 -2.03 18.39
N LYS A 134 -17.03 -2.36 19.44
CA LYS A 134 -17.57 -2.93 20.69
C LYS A 134 -18.62 -2.03 21.29
N ARG A 135 -18.33 -0.74 21.51
CA ARG A 135 -19.31 0.21 22.05
C ARG A 135 -20.55 0.35 21.18
N THR A 136 -20.42 0.34 19.86
CA THR A 136 -21.58 0.39 18.96
C THR A 136 -22.39 -0.90 19.01
N SER A 137 -21.74 -2.06 19.01
CA SER A 137 -22.40 -3.37 19.12
C SER A 137 -23.09 -3.55 20.47
N GLU A 138 -22.47 -3.09 21.56
CA GLU A 138 -23.04 -3.08 22.91
C GLU A 138 -24.19 -2.10 23.01
N THR A 139 -24.06 -0.89 22.43
CA THR A 139 -25.15 0.11 22.42
C THR A 139 -26.34 -0.37 21.60
N LEU A 140 -26.10 -0.97 20.43
CA LEU A 140 -27.15 -1.55 19.60
C LEU A 140 -27.83 -2.73 20.31
N SER A 141 -27.06 -3.62 20.92
CA SER A 141 -27.60 -4.75 21.69
C SER A 141 -28.43 -4.26 22.88
N GLN A 142 -27.92 -3.28 23.64
CA GLN A 142 -28.66 -2.67 24.76
C GLN A 142 -29.92 -1.94 24.28
N ALA A 143 -29.85 -1.19 23.18
CA ALA A 143 -31.00 -0.53 22.59
C ALA A 143 -32.04 -1.54 22.10
N GLY A 144 -31.61 -2.62 21.46
CA GLY A 144 -32.46 -3.72 21.00
C GLY A 144 -33.14 -4.44 22.17
N GLN A 145 -32.41 -4.73 23.25
CA GLN A 145 -32.97 -5.32 24.47
C GLN A 145 -33.98 -4.38 25.14
N LYS A 146 -33.65 -3.09 25.27
CA LYS A 146 -34.55 -2.07 25.84
C LYS A 146 -35.80 -1.87 24.98
N ALA A 147 -35.66 -1.85 23.66
CA ALA A 147 -36.78 -1.76 22.73
C ALA A 147 -37.67 -3.01 22.81
N THR A 148 -37.06 -4.21 22.86
CA THR A 148 -37.79 -5.47 23.02
C THR A 148 -38.57 -5.51 24.34
N ALA A 149 -37.94 -5.08 25.44
CA ALA A 149 -38.59 -5.00 26.74
C ALA A 149 -39.73 -3.98 26.76
N ALA A 150 -39.52 -2.81 26.16
CA ALA A 150 -40.57 -1.78 26.03
C ALA A 150 -41.73 -2.29 25.17
N PHE A 151 -41.45 -2.96 24.05
CA PHE A 151 -42.46 -3.55 23.18
C PHE A 151 -43.30 -4.61 23.91
N SER A 152 -42.67 -5.52 24.64
CA SER A 152 -43.38 -6.51 25.48
C SER A 152 -44.18 -5.87 26.60
N SER A 153 -43.71 -4.76 27.18
CA SER A 153 -44.47 -4.02 28.21
C SER A 153 -45.73 -3.39 27.64
N VAL A 154 -45.63 -2.77 26.46
CA VAL A 154 -46.78 -2.15 25.78
C VAL A 154 -47.77 -3.22 25.31
N SER A 155 -47.31 -4.35 24.75
CA SER A 155 -48.21 -5.45 24.37
C SER A 155 -48.96 -6.01 25.57
N THR A 156 -48.28 -6.17 26.71
CA THR A 156 -48.90 -6.61 27.96
C THR A 156 -49.89 -5.57 28.49
N ALA A 157 -49.59 -4.27 28.42
CA ALA A 157 -50.50 -3.21 28.87
C ALA A 157 -51.76 -3.14 28.01
N ILE A 158 -51.64 -3.34 26.69
CA ILE A 158 -52.79 -3.43 25.77
C ILE A 158 -53.62 -4.68 26.08
N GLY A 159 -52.98 -5.83 26.26
CA GLY A 159 -53.65 -7.08 26.63
C GLY A 159 -54.46 -6.94 27.92
N ARG A 160 -53.87 -6.34 28.96
CA ARG A 160 -54.56 -6.04 30.23
C ARG A 160 -55.76 -5.11 30.04
N LYS A 161 -55.61 -4.03 29.27
CA LYS A 161 -56.75 -3.12 29.00
C LYS A 161 -57.88 -3.81 28.26
N LEU A 162 -57.57 -4.71 27.33
CA LEU A 162 -58.59 -5.46 26.61
C LEU A 162 -59.33 -6.44 27.53
N GLU A 163 -58.60 -7.13 28.40
CA GLU A 163 -59.16 -8.01 29.42
C GLU A 163 -60.06 -7.26 30.40
N ASP A 164 -59.61 -6.10 30.89
CA ASP A 164 -60.40 -5.23 31.76
C ASP A 164 -61.73 -4.82 31.09
N VAL A 165 -61.71 -4.45 29.81
CA VAL A 165 -62.91 -4.07 29.05
C VAL A 165 -63.87 -5.26 28.91
N ARG A 166 -63.36 -6.47 28.64
CA ARG A 166 -64.16 -7.69 28.57
C ARG A 166 -64.82 -8.06 29.90
N ASN A 167 -64.20 -7.69 31.02
CA ASN A 167 -64.74 -7.91 32.35
C ASN A 167 -65.67 -6.77 32.82
N THR A 168 -65.96 -5.76 31.99
CA THR A 168 -66.88 -4.68 32.38
C THR A 168 -68.35 -5.11 32.35
N PRO A 169 -69.19 -4.55 33.25
CA PRO A 169 -70.63 -4.83 33.28
C PRO A 169 -71.33 -4.50 31.96
N THR A 170 -70.87 -3.44 31.29
CA THR A 170 -71.42 -2.98 30.00
C THR A 170 -71.11 -3.96 28.87
N PHE A 171 -69.89 -4.50 28.81
CA PHE A 171 -69.52 -5.51 27.82
C PHE A 171 -70.25 -6.83 28.06
N LYS A 172 -70.35 -7.27 29.32
CA LYS A 172 -71.11 -8.47 29.70
C LYS A 172 -72.60 -8.37 29.37
N SER A 173 -73.22 -7.22 29.68
CA SER A 173 -74.62 -6.96 29.30
C SER A 173 -74.83 -6.96 27.79
N PHE A 174 -73.85 -6.46 27.02
CA PHE A 174 -73.90 -6.51 25.56
C PHE A 174 -73.72 -7.94 25.02
N GLU A 175 -72.77 -8.70 25.57
CA GLU A 175 -72.51 -10.10 25.25
C GLU A 175 -73.77 -10.96 25.49
N GLU A 176 -74.41 -10.85 26.66
CA GLU A 176 -75.65 -11.57 27.01
C GLU A 176 -76.82 -11.23 26.07
N LYS A 177 -76.93 -9.95 25.67
CA LYS A 177 -77.99 -9.48 24.78
C LYS A 177 -77.79 -9.89 23.32
N VAL A 178 -76.53 -10.13 22.91
CA VAL A 178 -76.19 -10.68 21.59
C VAL A 178 -76.28 -12.20 21.60
N GLU A 179 -75.95 -12.85 22.71
CA GLU A 179 -76.05 -14.31 22.87
C GLU A 179 -77.51 -14.77 22.91
N SER A 180 -78.41 -13.98 23.51
CA SER A 180 -79.86 -14.24 23.49
C SER A 180 -80.54 -14.04 22.12
N ILE A 181 -79.81 -13.57 21.10
CA ILE A 181 -80.29 -13.42 19.71
C ILE A 181 -79.91 -14.65 18.85
N LYS A 182 -79.17 -15.62 19.39
CA LYS A 182 -78.81 -16.87 18.73
C LYS A 182 -79.68 -18.03 19.18
#